data_AF-A0A1I7UTF9-F1
#
_entry.id   AF-A0A1I7UTF9-F1
#
_cell.length_a   1.000
_cell.length_b   1.000
_cell.length_c   1.000
_cell.angle_alpha   90.00
_cell.angle_beta   90.00
_cell.angle_gamma   90.00
#
_symmetry.space_group_name_H-M   'P 1'
#
loop_
_entity.id
_entity.type
_entity.pdbx_description
1 polymer ?
#
loop_
_entity_poly.entity_id
_entity_poly.type
_entity_poly.pdbx_seq_one_letter_code
_entity_poly.pdbx_strand_id
1 'polypeptide(L)'
;MKTFPFLLFFIGACSTSYVERPCGSDLTNLWLDVVLLVDNSAGMNQGTLNQIAATISSTFALVRIGTKPDDPKTTRVGLVTYNSIGTIVAGLDTWNSTQELMDTVYTTLSSKSTSSYSNINDGLRIAHKVFSQGIKPSRKNYRRIILVYTSFSNNISFQISNDIKDAGIYIATTGFPDFDDPFFLRNLAQIASPHFNFSSTDMNVIGEMQSALLETNCFCPFGWTQYITSSTRFGVCILSTPFSTTWSGAQHDCRNSVDNGYLLNEYTQEKHDFAFQLVKNTTSPVYTPYHYHIGLFATNGVWNWDQPMGRSLEFSQNYMAWGNGLPTPSSSASAVWNSQKGNGVAWYNIGAYVGGGGYVCETITCDTDNFCKNAKNN
;
A
#
# COMPACT_ATOMS: atom_id res chain seq x y z
N MET A 1 -43.00 4.47 -55.02
CA MET A 1 -41.75 3.75 -54.72
C MET A 1 -41.17 4.37 -53.46
N LYS A 2 -41.23 3.68 -52.32
CA LYS A 2 -40.90 4.23 -50.99
C LYS A 2 -39.38 4.17 -50.78
N THR A 3 -38.75 5.31 -50.52
CA THR A 3 -37.34 5.42 -50.12
C THR A 3 -37.23 5.35 -48.60
N PHE A 4 -36.46 4.39 -48.09
CA PHE A 4 -36.10 4.24 -46.67
C PHE A 4 -34.89 5.12 -46.36
N PRO A 5 -34.84 5.85 -45.23
CA PRO A 5 -33.61 6.48 -44.77
C PRO A 5 -32.78 5.45 -43.99
N PHE A 6 -31.52 5.29 -44.40
CA PHE A 6 -30.52 4.51 -43.67
C PHE A 6 -30.07 5.34 -42.45
N LEU A 7 -30.45 4.92 -41.25
CA LEU A 7 -29.88 5.47 -40.01
C LEU A 7 -28.45 4.91 -39.86
N LEU A 8 -27.44 5.75 -40.03
CA LEU A 8 -26.09 5.46 -39.54
C LEU A 8 -26.10 5.61 -38.01
N PHE A 9 -26.08 4.49 -37.29
CA PHE A 9 -25.68 4.47 -35.89
C PHE A 9 -24.15 4.64 -35.85
N PHE A 10 -23.68 5.84 -35.51
CA PHE A 10 -22.34 6.00 -34.95
C PHE A 10 -22.34 5.39 -33.55
N ILE A 11 -21.94 4.13 -33.45
CA ILE A 11 -21.47 3.59 -32.16
C ILE A 11 -20.11 4.24 -31.93
N GLY A 12 -20.13 5.39 -31.25
CA GLY A 12 -18.93 5.91 -30.62
C GLY A 12 -18.49 4.88 -29.57
N ALA A 13 -17.55 4.01 -29.93
CA ALA A 13 -16.79 3.25 -28.96
C ALA A 13 -16.00 4.27 -28.15
N CYS A 14 -16.54 4.65 -26.99
CA CYS A 14 -15.79 5.37 -25.99
C CYS A 14 -14.72 4.37 -25.51
N SER A 15 -13.50 4.50 -26.03
CA SER A 15 -12.34 3.77 -25.53
C SER A 15 -12.10 4.27 -24.11
N THR A 16 -12.68 3.59 -23.12
CA THR A 16 -12.33 3.83 -21.73
C THR A 16 -10.87 3.40 -21.57
N SER A 17 -9.97 4.38 -21.37
CA SER A 17 -8.60 4.10 -21.01
C SER A 17 -8.60 3.19 -19.77
N TYR A 18 -7.94 2.05 -19.86
CA TYR A 18 -7.80 1.16 -18.72
C TYR A 18 -7.12 1.92 -17.57
N VAL A 19 -7.66 1.78 -16.36
CA VAL A 19 -7.11 2.39 -15.15
C VAL A 19 -6.68 1.27 -14.22
N GLU A 20 -5.41 1.31 -13.81
CA GLU A 20 -4.88 0.38 -12.83
C GLU A 20 -5.64 0.48 -11.51
N ARG A 21 -5.84 -0.67 -10.87
CA ARG A 21 -6.62 -0.75 -9.62
C ARG A 21 -6.02 0.21 -8.58
N PRO A 22 -6.80 1.16 -8.03
CA PRO A 22 -6.36 1.94 -6.87
C PRO A 22 -6.38 1.07 -5.61
N CYS A 23 -5.63 1.48 -4.58
CA CYS A 23 -5.81 0.91 -3.24
C CYS A 23 -7.26 1.13 -2.76
N GLY A 24 -7.81 0.18 -2.01
CA GLY A 24 -9.11 0.35 -1.37
C GLY A 24 -9.14 1.55 -0.43
N SER A 25 -10.27 2.27 -0.40
CA SER A 25 -10.43 3.53 0.34
C SER A 25 -11.48 3.49 1.47
N ASP A 26 -12.08 2.33 1.72
CA ASP A 26 -13.15 2.19 2.73
C ASP A 26 -12.60 2.11 4.16
N LEU A 27 -12.70 3.22 4.89
CA LEU A 27 -12.30 3.33 6.30
C LEU A 27 -13.03 2.35 7.23
N THR A 28 -14.26 1.95 6.89
CA THR A 28 -15.02 0.99 7.68
C THR A 28 -14.42 -0.41 7.60
N ASN A 29 -13.58 -0.67 6.60
CA ASN A 29 -12.93 -1.95 6.36
C ASN A 29 -11.42 -1.97 6.68
N LEU A 30 -10.92 -0.95 7.41
CA LEU A 30 -9.54 -0.90 7.88
C LEU A 30 -9.19 -2.03 8.84
N TRP A 31 -7.96 -2.54 8.73
CA TRP A 31 -7.44 -3.62 9.56
C TRP A 31 -5.99 -3.37 9.97
N LEU A 32 -5.83 -2.53 10.98
CA LEU A 32 -4.53 -2.09 11.49
C LEU A 32 -4.39 -2.35 12.98
N ASP A 33 -3.16 -2.32 13.46
CA ASP A 33 -2.86 -2.05 14.85
C ASP A 33 -2.27 -0.63 14.92
N VAL A 34 -2.93 0.28 15.63
CA VAL A 34 -2.56 1.70 15.70
C VAL A 34 -2.16 2.06 17.13
N VAL A 35 -1.12 2.87 17.30
CA VAL A 35 -0.80 3.47 18.60
C VAL A 35 -0.85 4.99 18.46
N LEU A 36 -1.74 5.62 19.22
CA LEU A 36 -1.78 7.06 19.41
C LEU A 36 -0.67 7.43 20.40
N LEU A 37 0.24 8.31 20.00
CA LEU A 37 1.30 8.84 20.85
C LEU A 37 1.09 10.35 21.01
N VAL A 38 0.63 10.79 22.17
CA VAL A 38 0.22 12.17 22.40
C VAL A 38 1.14 12.82 23.44
N ASP A 39 1.77 13.93 23.06
CA ASP A 39 2.45 14.80 24.02
C ASP A 39 1.41 15.40 24.97
N ASN A 40 1.63 15.25 26.28
CA ASN A 40 0.79 15.87 27.29
C ASN A 40 1.60 16.74 28.27
N SER A 41 2.81 17.16 27.89
CA SER A 41 3.64 18.07 28.69
C SER A 41 2.95 19.40 28.98
N ALA A 42 3.44 20.15 29.97
CA ALA A 42 2.89 21.45 30.36
C ALA A 42 2.93 22.49 29.23
N GLY A 43 3.84 22.32 28.26
CA GLY A 43 3.94 23.14 27.07
C GLY A 43 2.79 22.91 26.08
N MET A 44 2.16 21.74 26.11
CA MET A 44 0.90 21.50 25.40
C MET A 44 -0.19 22.30 26.11
N ASN A 45 -0.61 23.42 25.52
CA ASN A 45 -1.72 24.19 26.06
C ASN A 45 -3.02 23.35 25.97
N GLN A 46 -3.99 23.62 26.85
CA GLN A 46 -5.22 22.81 26.91
C GLN A 46 -6.05 22.90 25.61
N GLY A 47 -5.97 24.03 24.89
CA GLY A 47 -6.61 24.19 23.59
C GLY A 47 -6.05 23.22 22.55
N THR A 48 -4.72 23.06 22.50
CA THR A 48 -4.03 22.10 21.62
C THR A 48 -4.43 20.66 21.94
N LEU A 49 -4.49 20.28 23.22
CA LEU A 49 -4.95 18.94 23.62
C LEU A 49 -6.40 18.68 23.21
N ASN A 50 -7.27 19.67 23.34
CA ASN A 50 -8.66 19.57 22.88
C ASN A 50 -8.75 19.42 21.34
N GLN A 51 -7.90 20.13 20.58
CA GLN A 51 -7.81 19.97 19.13
C GLN A 51 -7.31 18.58 18.76
N ILE A 52 -6.28 18.05 19.43
CA ILE A 52 -5.79 16.68 19.22
C ILE A 52 -6.90 15.66 19.46
N ALA A 53 -7.65 15.78 20.56
CA ALA A 53 -8.78 14.90 20.86
C ALA A 53 -9.84 14.93 19.74
N ALA A 54 -10.18 16.12 19.22
CA ALA A 54 -11.12 16.28 18.13
C ALA A 54 -10.61 15.70 16.80
N THR A 55 -9.33 15.88 16.49
CA THR A 55 -8.68 15.32 15.29
C THR A 55 -8.66 13.80 15.34
N ILE A 56 -8.26 13.20 16.46
CA ILE A 56 -8.31 11.75 16.67
C ILE A 56 -9.75 11.26 16.49
N SER A 57 -10.71 11.93 17.12
CA SER A 57 -12.12 11.54 17.04
C SER A 57 -12.66 11.53 15.62
N SER A 58 -12.34 12.57 14.86
CA SER A 58 -12.76 12.70 13.47
C SER A 58 -12.05 11.68 12.56
N THR A 59 -10.77 11.39 12.81
CA THR A 59 -9.99 10.41 12.06
C THR A 59 -10.61 9.01 12.16
N PHE A 60 -11.03 8.61 13.36
CA PHE A 60 -11.52 7.27 13.66
C PHE A 60 -13.05 7.12 13.61
N ALA A 61 -13.80 8.18 13.29
CA ALA A 61 -15.27 8.20 13.35
C ALA A 61 -15.95 7.06 12.58
N LEU A 62 -15.38 6.66 11.43
CA LEU A 62 -15.90 5.57 10.59
C LEU A 62 -15.17 4.23 10.80
N VAL A 63 -14.08 4.23 11.57
CA VAL A 63 -13.22 3.05 11.72
C VAL A 63 -13.84 2.09 12.71
N ARG A 64 -13.86 0.80 12.37
CA ARG A 64 -14.34 -0.27 13.25
C ARG A 64 -13.29 -0.65 14.27
N ILE A 65 -13.36 -0.03 15.46
CA ILE A 65 -12.45 -0.30 16.57
C ILE A 65 -12.79 -1.61 17.28
N GLY A 66 -11.76 -2.38 17.61
CA GLY A 66 -11.82 -3.58 18.44
C GLY A 66 -11.30 -4.83 17.73
N THR A 67 -11.57 -5.99 18.34
CA THR A 67 -11.27 -7.29 17.75
C THR A 67 -12.57 -8.07 17.57
N LYS A 68 -12.84 -8.54 16.35
CA LYS A 68 -13.96 -9.46 16.06
C LYS A 68 -13.42 -10.76 15.48
N PRO A 69 -13.57 -11.91 16.16
CA PRO A 69 -13.05 -13.19 15.67
C PRO A 69 -13.53 -13.57 14.26
N ASP A 70 -14.80 -13.27 13.97
CA ASP A 70 -15.44 -13.62 12.70
C ASP A 70 -15.25 -12.56 11.61
N ASP A 71 -14.64 -11.41 11.95
CA ASP A 71 -14.40 -10.34 10.99
C ASP A 71 -12.98 -9.77 11.11
N PRO A 72 -12.07 -10.17 10.21
CA PRO A 72 -10.70 -9.70 10.25
C PRO A 72 -10.56 -8.21 9.92
N LYS A 73 -11.54 -7.57 9.30
CA LYS A 73 -11.48 -6.15 8.90
C LYS A 73 -11.81 -5.23 10.09
N THR A 74 -10.97 -5.29 11.11
CA THR A 74 -11.09 -4.53 12.37
C THR A 74 -9.75 -3.97 12.82
N THR A 75 -9.80 -2.74 13.35
CA THR A 75 -8.62 -2.00 13.79
C THR A 75 -8.53 -1.97 15.31
N ARG A 76 -7.35 -2.24 15.84
CA ARG A 76 -7.04 -2.08 17.27
C ARG A 76 -6.30 -0.76 17.47
N VAL A 77 -6.57 -0.09 18.58
CA VAL A 77 -5.91 1.18 18.91
C VAL A 77 -5.40 1.11 20.34
N GLY A 78 -4.16 1.55 20.55
CA GLY A 78 -3.59 1.84 21.86
C GLY A 78 -3.35 3.33 22.02
N LEU A 79 -3.20 3.78 23.26
CA LEU A 79 -2.89 5.18 23.57
C LEU A 79 -1.74 5.26 24.56
N VAL A 80 -0.74 6.04 24.17
CA VAL A 80 0.41 6.42 24.97
C VAL A 80 0.40 7.94 25.08
N THR A 81 0.53 8.44 26.30
CA THR A 81 0.85 9.85 26.54
C THR A 81 2.31 9.98 26.93
N TYR A 82 2.94 11.11 26.65
CA TYR A 82 4.31 11.34 27.11
C TYR A 82 4.56 12.78 27.53
N ASN A 83 5.46 12.92 28.50
CA ASN A 83 6.06 14.17 28.94
C ASN A 83 7.54 13.89 29.27
N SER A 84 7.99 14.05 30.51
CA SER A 84 9.28 13.52 30.99
C SER A 84 9.44 12.01 30.78
N ILE A 85 8.34 11.25 30.86
CA ILE A 85 8.26 9.81 30.62
C ILE A 85 7.05 9.47 29.74
N GLY A 86 7.11 8.35 29.02
CA GLY A 86 5.99 7.75 28.30
C GLY A 86 5.14 6.86 29.21
N THR A 87 3.82 6.96 29.09
CA THR A 87 2.84 6.20 29.88
C THR A 87 1.84 5.53 28.96
N ILE A 88 1.68 4.22 29.10
CA ILE A 88 0.61 3.48 28.41
C ILE A 88 -0.71 3.78 29.14
N VAL A 89 -1.62 4.46 28.45
CA VAL A 89 -2.98 4.71 28.93
C VAL A 89 -3.89 3.55 28.56
N ALA A 90 -3.74 3.02 27.35
CA ALA A 90 -4.49 1.89 26.84
C ALA A 90 -3.62 1.01 25.92
N GLY A 91 -3.70 -0.31 26.09
CA GLY A 91 -3.13 -1.28 25.15
C GLY A 91 -4.06 -1.53 23.95
N LEU A 92 -3.58 -2.29 22.95
CA LEU A 92 -4.32 -2.53 21.69
C LEU A 92 -5.68 -3.21 21.86
N ASP A 93 -5.88 -3.99 22.92
CA ASP A 93 -7.12 -4.74 23.16
C ASP A 93 -8.06 -4.07 24.18
N THR A 94 -7.78 -2.81 24.54
CA THR A 94 -8.54 -2.12 25.61
C THR A 94 -9.96 -1.78 25.16
N TRP A 95 -10.15 -1.41 23.90
CA TRP A 95 -11.43 -0.88 23.40
C TRP A 95 -12.10 -1.84 22.42
N ASN A 96 -13.41 -1.94 22.51
CA ASN A 96 -14.27 -2.75 21.63
C ASN A 96 -15.20 -1.91 20.74
N SER A 97 -15.16 -0.59 20.86
CA SER A 97 -15.95 0.32 20.05
C SER A 97 -15.25 1.66 19.84
N THR A 98 -15.68 2.38 18.81
CA THR A 98 -15.22 3.74 18.51
C THR A 98 -15.61 4.70 19.65
N GLN A 99 -16.76 4.50 20.30
CA GLN A 99 -17.19 5.34 21.42
C GLN A 99 -16.25 5.22 22.64
N GLU A 100 -15.87 4.01 23.03
CA GLU A 100 -14.94 3.79 24.15
C GLU A 100 -13.57 4.44 23.92
N LEU A 101 -13.08 4.37 22.67
CA LEU A 101 -11.88 5.07 22.25
C LEU A 101 -12.06 6.59 22.45
N MET A 102 -13.17 7.18 21.99
CA MET A 102 -13.40 8.63 22.11
C MET A 102 -13.53 9.08 23.56
N ASP A 103 -14.31 8.37 24.37
CA ASP A 103 -14.49 8.71 25.78
C ASP A 103 -13.15 8.70 26.52
N THR A 104 -12.31 7.70 26.24
CA THR A 104 -10.98 7.60 26.84
C THR A 104 -10.04 8.71 26.36
N VAL A 105 -10.04 9.01 25.05
CA VAL A 105 -9.21 10.09 24.47
C VAL A 105 -9.59 11.44 25.06
N TYR A 106 -10.88 11.80 25.07
CA TYR A 106 -11.34 13.08 25.63
C TYR A 106 -11.06 13.18 27.13
N THR A 107 -11.29 12.09 27.89
CA THR A 107 -11.00 12.07 29.33
C THR A 107 -9.51 12.24 29.60
N THR A 108 -8.66 11.50 28.88
CA THR A 108 -7.20 11.54 29.04
C THR A 108 -6.62 12.90 28.68
N LEU A 109 -7.13 13.52 27.61
CA LEU A 109 -6.60 14.79 27.09
C LEU A 109 -7.27 16.04 27.71
N SER A 110 -8.22 15.84 28.63
CA SER A 110 -8.87 16.92 29.40
C SER A 110 -7.94 17.63 30.40
N SER A 111 -6.77 17.05 30.69
CA SER A 111 -5.76 17.62 31.57
C SER A 111 -4.36 17.40 31.01
N LYS A 112 -3.51 18.43 31.09
CA LYS A 112 -2.08 18.33 30.82
C LYS A 112 -1.27 17.95 32.06
N SER A 113 -0.07 17.44 31.84
CA SER A 113 0.95 17.25 32.86
C SER A 113 1.48 18.57 33.40
N THR A 114 1.99 18.56 34.63
CA THR A 114 2.73 19.68 35.22
C THR A 114 4.19 19.73 34.76
N SER A 115 4.69 18.66 34.12
CA SER A 115 6.07 18.57 33.64
C SER A 115 6.26 19.39 32.37
N SER A 116 7.24 20.29 32.34
CA SER A 116 7.61 21.05 31.13
C SER A 116 8.42 20.24 30.12
N TYR A 117 8.80 19.00 30.44
CA TYR A 117 9.58 18.15 29.56
C TYR A 117 8.69 17.44 28.54
N SER A 118 9.13 17.43 27.28
CA SER A 118 8.57 16.63 26.19
C SER A 118 9.65 15.65 25.69
N ASN A 119 9.58 14.40 26.14
CA ASN A 119 10.54 13.34 25.81
C ASN A 119 9.93 12.35 24.80
N ILE A 120 9.88 12.80 23.55
CA ILE A 120 9.34 12.00 22.43
C ILE A 120 10.08 10.68 22.22
N ASN A 121 11.37 10.60 22.57
CA ASN A 121 12.15 9.37 22.47
C ASN A 121 11.61 8.28 23.40
N ASP A 122 11.33 8.61 24.66
CA ASP A 122 10.71 7.65 25.58
C ASP A 122 9.27 7.36 25.17
N GLY A 123 8.53 8.36 24.69
CA GLY A 123 7.20 8.18 24.08
C GLY A 123 7.20 7.14 22.95
N LEU A 124 8.10 7.26 21.97
CA LEU A 124 8.26 6.31 20.86
C LEU A 124 8.64 4.92 21.35
N ARG A 125 9.53 4.83 22.35
CA ARG A 125 9.93 3.55 22.95
C ARG A 125 8.75 2.84 23.61
N ILE A 126 7.92 3.59 24.33
CA ILE A 126 6.72 3.05 24.99
C ILE A 126 5.64 2.70 23.94
N ALA A 127 5.46 3.51 22.91
CA ALA A 127 4.55 3.19 21.80
C ALA A 127 4.95 1.89 21.08
N HIS A 128 6.25 1.70 20.80
CA HIS A 128 6.74 0.44 20.24
C HIS A 128 6.50 -0.76 21.18
N LYS A 129 6.65 -0.56 22.49
CA LYS A 129 6.35 -1.59 23.51
C LYS A 129 4.88 -2.03 23.49
N VAL A 130 3.93 -1.13 23.20
CA VAL A 130 2.50 -1.49 23.09
C VAL A 130 2.26 -2.55 22.00
N PHE A 131 2.95 -2.45 20.85
CA PHE A 131 2.87 -3.49 19.81
C PHE A 131 3.41 -4.83 20.29
N SER A 132 4.56 -4.81 20.98
CA SER A 132 5.19 -6.01 21.52
C SER A 132 4.30 -6.72 22.54
N GLN A 133 3.56 -5.97 23.36
CA GLN A 133 2.62 -6.52 24.34
C GLN A 133 1.31 -7.02 23.71
N GLY A 134 0.93 -6.47 22.55
CA GLY A 134 -0.32 -6.81 21.87
C GLY A 134 -0.19 -7.83 20.74
N ILE A 135 0.95 -8.52 20.59
CA ILE A 135 1.17 -9.52 19.54
C ILE A 135 0.14 -10.65 19.67
N LYS A 136 -0.56 -10.93 18.56
CA LYS A 136 -1.48 -12.07 18.44
C LYS A 136 -1.20 -12.83 17.14
N PRO A 137 -1.07 -14.17 17.16
CA PRO A 137 -0.87 -14.96 15.94
C PRO A 137 -1.95 -14.72 14.87
N SER A 138 -3.19 -14.50 15.28
CA SER A 138 -4.32 -14.19 14.38
C SER A 138 -4.17 -12.85 13.67
N ARG A 139 -3.32 -11.95 14.19
CA ARG A 139 -3.07 -10.61 13.63
C ARG A 139 -1.68 -10.46 13.03
N LYS A 140 -1.00 -11.57 12.73
CA LYS A 140 0.37 -11.56 12.19
C LYS A 140 0.53 -10.74 10.90
N ASN A 141 -0.52 -10.58 10.09
CA ASN A 141 -0.49 -9.87 8.80
C ASN A 141 -0.89 -8.39 8.92
N TYR A 142 -1.35 -7.93 10.08
CA TYR A 142 -1.86 -6.56 10.24
C TYR A 142 -0.70 -5.58 10.26
N ARG A 143 -0.85 -4.49 9.52
CA ARG A 143 0.14 -3.41 9.53
C ARG A 143 -0.01 -2.56 10.77
N ARG A 144 1.12 -1.96 11.16
CA ARG A 144 1.28 -1.23 12.42
C ARG A 144 1.66 0.21 12.11
N ILE A 145 1.04 1.14 12.82
CA ILE A 145 1.33 2.57 12.68
C ILE A 145 1.25 3.29 14.01
N ILE A 146 2.19 4.20 14.24
CA ILE A 146 2.17 5.16 15.34
C ILE A 146 1.70 6.50 14.79
N LEU A 147 0.66 7.08 15.40
CA LEU A 147 0.18 8.42 15.12
C LEU A 147 0.68 9.35 16.24
N VAL A 148 1.68 10.18 15.92
CA VAL A 148 2.35 11.08 16.86
C VAL A 148 1.71 12.46 16.81
N TYR A 149 1.31 13.00 17.96
CA TYR A 149 0.74 14.34 18.10
C TYR A 149 1.59 15.14 19.10
N THR A 150 2.19 16.24 18.66
CA THR A 150 3.08 17.05 19.51
C THR A 150 3.19 18.49 19.02
N SER A 151 3.59 19.40 19.92
CA SER A 151 4.03 20.76 19.62
C SER A 151 5.54 20.95 19.80
N PHE A 152 6.30 19.89 20.11
CA PHE A 152 7.73 19.96 20.41
C PHE A 152 8.52 18.92 19.63
N SER A 153 9.70 19.31 19.13
CA SER A 153 10.60 18.43 18.37
C SER A 153 12.04 18.44 18.88
N ASN A 154 12.24 18.79 20.15
CA ASN A 154 13.58 18.94 20.72
C ASN A 154 14.21 17.59 21.06
N ASN A 155 15.51 17.46 20.83
CA ASN A 155 16.33 16.28 21.18
C ASN A 155 15.80 14.94 20.63
N ILE A 156 15.16 14.96 19.46
CA ILE A 156 14.70 13.73 18.80
C ILE A 156 15.90 12.85 18.42
N SER A 157 15.85 11.57 18.78
CA SER A 157 16.80 10.56 18.34
C SER A 157 16.26 9.83 17.12
N PHE A 158 16.95 9.95 16.00
CA PHE A 158 16.59 9.23 14.77
C PHE A 158 16.82 7.72 14.88
N GLN A 159 17.63 7.26 15.83
CA GLN A 159 17.87 5.82 15.98
C GLN A 159 16.58 5.09 16.32
N ILE A 160 15.81 5.59 17.29
CA ILE A 160 14.58 4.93 17.75
C ILE A 160 13.53 4.91 16.63
N SER A 161 13.36 6.01 15.90
CA SER A 161 12.40 6.06 14.80
C SER A 161 12.82 5.17 13.63
N ASN A 162 14.12 5.07 13.34
CA ASN A 162 14.62 4.16 12.32
C ASN A 162 14.43 2.69 12.74
N ASP A 163 14.73 2.32 13.99
CA ASP A 163 14.50 0.96 14.49
C ASP A 163 13.00 0.56 14.38
N ILE A 164 12.09 1.50 14.67
CA ILE A 164 10.64 1.28 14.53
C ILE A 164 10.26 1.07 13.05
N LYS A 165 10.77 1.92 12.15
CA LYS A 165 10.51 1.80 10.70
C LYS A 165 11.11 0.53 10.10
N ASP A 166 12.30 0.14 10.53
CA ASP A 166 12.98 -1.09 10.10
C ASP A 166 12.22 -2.35 10.57
N ALA A 167 11.50 -2.25 11.70
CA ALA A 167 10.55 -3.28 12.15
C ALA A 167 9.23 -3.30 11.35
N GLY A 168 9.12 -2.52 10.27
CA GLY A 168 7.94 -2.45 9.40
C GLY A 168 6.76 -1.69 10.02
N ILE A 169 7.01 -0.83 11.01
CA ILE A 169 6.00 0.00 11.67
C ILE A 169 6.07 1.41 11.08
N TYR A 170 4.92 1.92 10.63
CA TYR A 170 4.83 3.27 10.10
C TYR A 170 4.77 4.30 11.22
N ILE A 171 5.28 5.51 10.97
CA ILE A 171 5.16 6.65 11.89
C ILE A 171 4.52 7.79 11.10
N ALA A 172 3.33 8.22 11.50
CA ALA A 172 2.75 9.46 11.03
C ALA A 172 2.83 10.51 12.12
N THR A 173 3.23 11.72 11.77
CA THR A 173 3.39 12.82 12.73
C THR A 173 2.45 13.96 12.38
N THR A 174 1.72 14.47 13.35
CA THR A 174 0.95 15.71 13.25
C THR A 174 1.54 16.72 14.22
N GLY A 175 2.21 17.72 13.67
CA GLY A 175 2.75 18.83 14.43
C GLY A 175 1.66 19.87 14.72
N PHE A 176 1.62 20.37 15.95
CA PHE A 176 0.82 21.53 16.35
C PHE A 176 1.79 22.69 16.57
N PRO A 177 2.23 23.37 15.49
CA PRO A 177 3.36 24.28 15.56
C PRO A 177 3.09 25.41 16.54
N ASP A 178 4.06 25.63 17.42
CA ASP A 178 4.30 26.93 17.99
C ASP A 178 5.14 27.72 16.98
N PHE A 179 4.68 28.90 16.56
CA PHE A 179 5.30 29.66 15.46
C PHE A 179 6.69 30.21 15.82
N ASP A 180 7.10 30.05 17.07
CA ASP A 180 8.40 30.47 17.59
C ASP A 180 9.55 29.51 17.22
N ASP A 181 9.28 28.27 16.76
CA ASP A 181 10.30 27.35 16.24
C ASP A 181 10.12 27.08 14.72
N PRO A 182 10.88 27.78 13.85
CA PRO A 182 10.76 27.62 12.40
C PRO A 182 11.26 26.26 11.89
N PHE A 183 11.97 25.47 12.71
CA PHE A 183 12.48 24.16 12.34
C PHE A 183 11.64 23.00 12.87
N PHE A 184 10.61 23.28 13.68
CA PHE A 184 9.78 22.29 14.35
C PHE A 184 9.25 21.20 13.40
N LEU A 185 8.50 21.60 12.36
CA LEU A 185 7.90 20.66 11.40
C LEU A 185 8.97 19.87 10.62
N ARG A 186 10.10 20.51 10.31
CA ARG A 186 11.22 19.87 9.62
C ARG A 186 11.86 18.78 10.48
N ASN A 187 12.09 19.06 11.76
CA ASN A 187 12.66 18.10 12.70
C ASN A 187 11.69 16.94 12.95
N LEU A 188 10.40 17.23 13.06
CA LEU A 188 9.36 16.21 13.23
C LEU A 188 9.24 15.30 11.99
N ALA A 189 9.37 15.86 10.79
CA ALA A 189 9.35 15.08 9.55
C ALA A 189 10.49 14.03 9.45
N GLN A 190 11.59 14.20 10.19
CA GLN A 190 12.72 13.26 10.16
C GLN A 190 12.41 11.93 10.85
N ILE A 191 11.41 11.87 11.74
CA ILE A 191 10.98 10.60 12.35
C ILE A 191 9.78 9.96 11.66
N ALA A 192 9.04 10.72 10.86
CA ALA A 192 7.93 10.19 10.09
C ALA A 192 8.40 9.15 9.06
N SER A 193 7.48 8.27 8.69
CA SER A 193 7.56 7.54 7.43
C SER A 193 7.47 8.52 6.26
N PRO A 194 8.04 8.20 5.08
CA PRO A 194 7.97 9.09 3.92
C PRO A 194 6.54 9.55 3.64
N HIS A 195 6.36 10.87 3.47
CA HIS A 195 5.08 11.55 3.21
C HIS A 195 4.06 11.53 4.36
N PHE A 196 4.40 11.02 5.55
CA PHE A 196 3.49 10.97 6.70
C PHE A 196 3.78 12.08 7.74
N ASN A 197 4.25 13.24 7.28
CA ASN A 197 4.48 14.41 8.13
C ASN A 197 3.44 15.50 7.83
N PHE A 198 2.59 15.79 8.82
CA PHE A 198 1.45 16.68 8.71
C PHE A 198 1.54 17.80 9.74
N SER A 199 0.79 18.88 9.51
CA SER A 199 0.63 20.01 10.40
C SER A 199 -0.84 20.22 10.74
N SER A 200 -1.13 20.66 11.97
CA SER A 200 -2.48 21.07 12.37
C SER A 200 -2.99 22.28 11.59
N THR A 201 -2.11 22.99 10.88
CA THR A 201 -2.44 24.11 10.01
C THR A 201 -2.81 23.68 8.59
N ASP A 202 -2.66 22.40 8.25
CA ASP A 202 -2.99 21.89 6.93
C ASP A 202 -4.51 21.93 6.71
N MET A 203 -4.92 22.21 5.47
CA MET A 203 -6.34 22.41 5.14
C MET A 203 -7.21 21.19 5.47
N ASN A 204 -6.62 19.99 5.46
CA ASN A 204 -7.33 18.74 5.69
C ASN A 204 -6.52 17.70 6.47
N VAL A 205 -6.04 18.09 7.66
CA VAL A 205 -5.28 17.18 8.55
C VAL A 205 -6.04 15.87 8.86
N ILE A 206 -7.37 15.91 8.94
CA ILE A 206 -8.19 14.70 9.19
C ILE A 206 -8.08 13.74 8.00
N GLY A 207 -8.25 14.25 6.76
CA GLY A 207 -8.13 13.45 5.54
C GLY A 207 -6.71 12.94 5.32
N GLU A 208 -5.69 13.69 5.70
CA GLU A 208 -4.29 13.25 5.67
C GLU A 208 -4.04 12.09 6.63
N MET A 209 -4.55 12.15 7.86
CA MET A 209 -4.45 11.05 8.83
C MET A 209 -5.22 9.81 8.38
N GLN A 210 -6.41 9.99 7.81
CA GLN A 210 -7.16 8.90 7.20
C GLN A 210 -6.43 8.28 6.00
N SER A 211 -5.78 9.11 5.19
CA SER A 211 -4.96 8.67 4.05
C SER A 211 -3.74 7.88 4.54
N ALA A 212 -3.05 8.32 5.59
CA ALA A 212 -1.93 7.58 6.18
C ALA A 212 -2.35 6.19 6.69
N LEU A 213 -3.55 6.07 7.28
CA LEU A 213 -4.12 4.77 7.67
C LEU A 213 -4.41 3.89 6.44
N LEU A 214 -5.08 4.44 5.42
CA LEU A 214 -5.38 3.70 4.19
C LEU A 214 -4.11 3.25 3.45
N GLU A 215 -3.12 4.13 3.31
CA GLU A 215 -1.83 3.83 2.70
C GLU A 215 -1.05 2.78 3.47
N THR A 216 -1.06 2.84 4.81
CA THR A 216 -0.48 1.79 5.65
C THR A 216 -1.17 0.45 5.44
N ASN A 217 -2.49 0.47 5.22
CA ASN A 217 -3.29 -0.72 4.99
C ASN A 217 -3.13 -1.27 3.56
N CYS A 218 -2.56 -0.50 2.63
CA CYS A 218 -2.34 -0.91 1.24
C CYS A 218 -0.91 -1.40 0.99
N PHE A 219 -0.72 -2.73 0.98
CA PHE A 219 0.63 -3.30 0.88
C PHE A 219 0.66 -4.62 0.10
N CYS A 220 1.86 -4.99 -0.33
CA CYS A 220 2.08 -6.24 -1.06
C CYS A 220 2.47 -7.42 -0.15
N PRO A 221 2.16 -8.66 -0.56
CA PRO A 221 2.69 -9.85 0.09
C PRO A 221 4.23 -9.84 0.13
N PHE A 222 4.83 -10.57 1.06
CA PHE A 222 6.29 -10.72 1.18
C PHE A 222 6.96 -11.03 -0.16
N GLY A 223 7.99 -10.26 -0.52
CA GLY A 223 8.77 -10.45 -1.74
C GLY A 223 8.15 -9.85 -3.00
N TRP A 224 6.92 -9.34 -2.94
CA TRP A 224 6.26 -8.66 -4.06
C TRP A 224 6.49 -7.15 -3.97
N THR A 225 6.65 -6.51 -5.13
CA THR A 225 6.87 -5.07 -5.25
C THR A 225 5.57 -4.39 -5.64
N GLN A 226 5.15 -3.37 -4.88
CA GLN A 226 3.98 -2.58 -5.25
C GLN A 226 4.25 -1.79 -6.54
N TYR A 227 3.28 -1.77 -7.45
CA TYR A 227 3.35 -0.94 -8.64
C TYR A 227 3.14 0.53 -8.26
N ILE A 228 4.14 1.37 -8.55
CA ILE A 228 4.16 2.79 -8.19
C ILE A 228 4.62 3.59 -9.41
N THR A 229 3.87 4.63 -9.79
CA THR A 229 4.26 5.56 -10.86
C THR A 229 4.04 7.00 -10.41
N SER A 230 5.01 7.88 -10.68
CA SER A 230 4.89 9.32 -10.36
C SER A 230 4.36 9.59 -8.93
N SER A 231 4.85 8.82 -7.95
CA SER A 231 4.42 8.83 -6.53
C SER A 231 3.01 8.28 -6.23
N THR A 232 2.27 7.83 -7.22
CA THR A 232 0.98 7.15 -7.04
C THR A 232 1.21 5.67 -6.75
N ARG A 233 0.69 5.18 -5.62
CA ARG A 233 0.69 3.77 -5.26
C ARG A 233 -0.58 3.10 -5.78
N PHE A 234 -0.42 2.04 -6.56
CA PHE A 234 -1.55 1.25 -7.05
C PHE A 234 -1.82 0.05 -6.15
N GLY A 235 -3.05 -0.42 -6.22
CA GLY A 235 -3.52 -1.65 -5.58
C GLY A 235 -3.06 -2.92 -6.30
N VAL A 236 -1.83 -2.90 -6.85
CA VAL A 236 -1.23 -3.90 -7.72
C VAL A 236 0.17 -4.25 -7.20
N CYS A 237 0.48 -5.54 -7.17
CA CYS A 237 1.73 -6.11 -6.72
C CYS A 237 2.35 -6.95 -7.84
N ILE A 238 3.65 -6.78 -8.06
CA ILE A 238 4.39 -7.39 -9.16
C ILE A 238 5.58 -8.16 -8.60
N LEU A 239 5.79 -9.38 -9.08
CA LEU A 239 6.93 -10.23 -8.73
C LEU A 239 7.65 -10.65 -10.00
N SER A 240 8.94 -10.29 -10.11
CA SER A 240 9.81 -10.83 -11.16
C SER A 240 10.49 -12.10 -10.67
N THR A 241 10.43 -13.14 -11.49
CA THR A 241 11.00 -14.45 -11.19
C THR A 241 12.00 -14.85 -12.29
N PRO A 242 13.30 -14.98 -11.98
CA PRO A 242 14.32 -15.36 -12.97
C PRO A 242 14.34 -16.87 -13.27
N PHE A 243 13.47 -17.67 -12.62
CA PHE A 243 13.37 -19.11 -12.84
C PHE A 243 12.91 -19.40 -14.27
N SER A 244 13.69 -20.20 -15.01
CA SER A 244 13.40 -20.49 -16.42
C SER A 244 12.38 -21.62 -16.54
N THR A 245 11.23 -21.32 -17.14
CA THR A 245 10.19 -22.29 -17.47
C THR A 245 9.46 -21.91 -18.76
N THR A 246 8.57 -22.77 -19.25
CA THR A 246 7.69 -22.44 -20.38
C THR A 246 6.62 -21.44 -19.94
N TRP A 247 5.97 -20.74 -20.88
CA TRP A 247 4.88 -19.81 -20.55
C TRP A 247 3.77 -20.48 -19.74
N SER A 248 3.35 -21.69 -20.14
CA SER A 248 2.32 -22.45 -19.41
C SER A 248 2.76 -22.83 -17.99
N GLY A 249 4.05 -23.14 -17.81
CA GLY A 249 4.63 -23.39 -16.48
C GLY A 249 4.62 -22.12 -15.63
N ALA A 250 5.06 -20.99 -16.20
CA ALA A 250 5.06 -19.69 -15.53
C ALA A 250 3.66 -19.27 -15.09
N GLN A 251 2.63 -19.51 -15.92
CA GLN A 251 1.24 -19.25 -15.57
C GLN A 251 0.79 -20.07 -14.35
N HIS A 252 1.13 -21.36 -14.30
CA HIS A 252 0.82 -22.20 -13.14
C HIS A 252 1.59 -21.74 -11.91
N ASP A 253 2.86 -21.37 -12.04
CA ASP A 253 3.68 -20.88 -10.94
C ASP A 253 3.13 -19.58 -10.36
N CYS A 254 2.72 -18.60 -11.20
CA CYS A 254 2.11 -17.36 -10.71
C CYS A 254 0.81 -17.63 -9.93
N ARG A 255 -0.04 -18.53 -10.42
CA ARG A 255 -1.30 -18.92 -9.76
C ARG A 255 -1.09 -19.64 -8.43
N ASN A 256 0.02 -20.36 -8.30
CA ASN A 256 0.37 -21.09 -7.08
C ASN A 256 1.20 -20.25 -6.08
N SER A 257 1.77 -19.13 -6.52
CA SER A 257 2.64 -18.28 -5.69
C SER A 257 1.88 -17.41 -4.70
N VAL A 258 0.65 -17.02 -5.04
CA VAL A 258 -0.23 -16.18 -4.20
C VAL A 258 -1.69 -16.38 -4.60
N ASP A 259 -2.61 -16.20 -3.66
CA ASP A 259 -4.04 -16.17 -3.96
C ASP A 259 -4.33 -15.14 -5.08
N ASN A 260 -5.10 -15.56 -6.09
CA ASN A 260 -5.41 -14.75 -7.28
C ASN A 260 -4.19 -14.25 -8.08
N GLY A 261 -3.03 -14.93 -7.98
CA GLY A 261 -1.89 -14.62 -8.82
C GLY A 261 -2.08 -15.03 -10.28
N TYR A 262 -1.51 -14.26 -11.20
CA TYR A 262 -1.54 -14.50 -12.65
C TYR A 262 -0.29 -13.90 -13.31
N LEU A 263 -0.06 -14.18 -14.60
CA LEU A 263 1.02 -13.54 -15.34
C LEU A 263 0.70 -12.06 -15.61
N LEU A 264 1.69 -11.18 -15.43
CA LEU A 264 1.57 -9.73 -15.53
C LEU A 264 0.84 -9.27 -16.80
N ASN A 265 -0.09 -8.33 -16.64
CA ASN A 265 -0.63 -7.57 -17.77
C ASN A 265 0.13 -6.27 -18.02
N GLU A 266 0.13 -5.80 -19.26
CA GLU A 266 0.76 -4.52 -19.63
C GLU A 266 -0.25 -3.70 -20.43
N TYR A 267 -1.12 -2.99 -19.72
CA TYR A 267 -2.12 -2.11 -20.34
C TYR A 267 -1.59 -0.72 -20.69
N THR A 268 -0.39 -0.37 -20.22
CA THR A 268 0.25 0.94 -20.44
C THR A 268 1.76 0.81 -20.61
N GLN A 269 2.38 1.83 -21.22
CA GLN A 269 3.84 1.94 -21.34
C GLN A 269 4.50 1.99 -19.96
N GLU A 270 3.89 2.68 -19.00
CA GLU A 270 4.45 2.86 -17.67
C GLU A 270 4.55 1.53 -16.92
N LYS A 271 3.57 0.63 -17.05
CA LYS A 271 3.62 -0.69 -16.42
C LYS A 271 4.60 -1.63 -17.10
N HIS A 272 4.65 -1.58 -18.43
CA HIS A 272 5.66 -2.28 -19.24
C HIS A 272 7.09 -1.90 -18.83
N ASP A 273 7.37 -0.60 -18.73
CA ASP A 273 8.69 -0.10 -18.33
C ASP A 273 9.02 -0.44 -16.87
N PHE A 274 8.03 -0.36 -15.97
CA PHE A 274 8.19 -0.74 -14.57
C PHE A 274 8.57 -2.22 -14.42
N ALA A 275 7.85 -3.11 -15.11
CA ALA A 275 8.13 -4.55 -15.09
C ALA A 275 9.53 -4.85 -15.63
N PHE A 276 9.94 -4.17 -16.71
CA PHE A 276 11.28 -4.32 -17.24
C PHE A 276 12.36 -3.85 -16.26
N GLN A 277 12.18 -2.71 -15.58
CA GLN A 277 13.14 -2.30 -14.54
C GLN A 277 13.18 -3.30 -13.37
N LEU A 278 12.05 -3.87 -12.97
CA LEU A 278 12.01 -4.88 -11.92
C LEU A 278 12.81 -6.14 -12.33
N VAL A 279 12.68 -6.61 -13.57
CA VAL A 279 13.47 -7.73 -14.11
C VAL A 279 14.96 -7.40 -14.08
N LYS A 280 15.37 -6.21 -14.51
CA LYS A 280 16.78 -5.77 -14.48
C LYS A 280 17.37 -5.74 -13.07
N ASN A 281 16.56 -5.36 -12.08
CA ASN A 281 17.01 -5.25 -10.68
C ASN A 281 17.11 -6.62 -9.98
N THR A 282 16.35 -7.61 -10.44
CA THR A 282 16.23 -8.93 -9.79
C THR A 282 17.00 -10.04 -10.52
N THR A 283 17.36 -9.82 -11.79
CA THR A 283 18.07 -10.80 -12.63
C THR A 283 19.52 -10.38 -12.84
N SER A 284 20.45 -11.35 -12.75
CA SER A 284 21.87 -11.07 -12.97
C SER A 284 22.13 -10.52 -14.40
N PRO A 285 22.97 -9.48 -14.56
CA PRO A 285 23.33 -8.94 -15.88
C PRO A 285 23.96 -9.96 -16.85
N VAL A 286 24.45 -11.09 -16.34
CA VAL A 286 24.99 -12.19 -17.15
C VAL A 286 23.91 -12.84 -18.03
N TYR A 287 22.62 -12.71 -17.67
CA TYR A 287 21.48 -13.25 -18.44
C TYR A 287 20.91 -12.23 -19.43
N THR A 288 21.73 -11.30 -19.93
CA THR A 288 21.34 -10.38 -20.99
C THR A 288 21.55 -10.99 -22.39
N PRO A 289 20.72 -10.67 -23.39
CA PRO A 289 19.54 -9.80 -23.32
C PRO A 289 18.41 -10.42 -22.49
N TYR A 290 17.79 -9.60 -21.62
CA TYR A 290 16.70 -10.08 -20.77
C TYR A 290 15.51 -10.51 -21.63
N HIS A 291 14.93 -11.65 -21.28
CA HIS A 291 13.64 -12.09 -21.82
C HIS A 291 12.81 -12.76 -20.74
N TYR A 292 11.50 -12.50 -20.72
CA TYR A 292 10.61 -13.01 -19.68
C TYR A 292 9.16 -13.07 -20.14
N HIS A 293 8.45 -14.12 -19.71
CA HIS A 293 7.04 -14.33 -20.00
C HIS A 293 6.16 -13.28 -19.33
N ILE A 294 5.13 -12.86 -20.06
CA ILE A 294 4.05 -11.96 -19.60
C ILE A 294 2.69 -12.60 -19.89
N GLY A 295 1.61 -12.04 -19.36
CA GLY A 295 0.28 -12.65 -19.41
C GLY A 295 -0.42 -12.63 -20.77
N LEU A 296 0.15 -12.02 -21.81
CA LEU A 296 -0.50 -11.94 -23.12
C LEU A 296 -0.45 -13.29 -23.84
N PHE A 297 -1.61 -13.82 -24.23
CA PHE A 297 -1.73 -15.08 -24.97
C PHE A 297 -2.92 -15.07 -25.94
N ALA A 298 -2.85 -15.90 -26.98
CA ALA A 298 -3.87 -16.00 -28.01
C ALA A 298 -4.73 -17.26 -27.83
N THR A 299 -6.05 -17.07 -27.84
CA THR A 299 -7.02 -18.18 -27.95
C THR A 299 -7.80 -17.99 -29.25
N ASN A 300 -7.79 -18.98 -30.15
CA ASN A 300 -8.44 -18.89 -31.46
C ASN A 300 -8.04 -17.64 -32.28
N GLY A 301 -6.77 -17.23 -32.19
CA GLY A 301 -6.25 -16.05 -32.89
C GLY A 301 -6.56 -14.69 -32.24
N VAL A 302 -7.25 -14.70 -31.10
CA VAL A 302 -7.63 -13.50 -30.33
C VAL A 302 -6.70 -13.35 -29.13
N TRP A 303 -5.98 -12.23 -29.05
CA TRP A 303 -5.05 -11.93 -27.96
C TRP A 303 -5.77 -11.42 -26.72
N ASN A 304 -5.50 -12.06 -25.58
CA ASN A 304 -6.08 -11.73 -24.28
C ASN A 304 -5.00 -11.73 -23.21
N TRP A 305 -5.24 -10.98 -22.14
CA TRP A 305 -4.42 -11.02 -20.93
C TRP A 305 -4.85 -12.16 -20.02
N ASP A 306 -3.87 -12.85 -19.43
CA ASP A 306 -4.08 -13.77 -18.32
C ASP A 306 -4.75 -13.03 -17.16
N GLN A 307 -5.57 -13.76 -16.42
CA GLN A 307 -6.42 -13.23 -15.37
C GLN A 307 -6.43 -14.21 -14.19
N PRO A 308 -6.78 -13.75 -12.97
CA PRO A 308 -7.04 -14.65 -11.85
C PRO A 308 -7.99 -15.78 -12.24
N MET A 309 -7.74 -16.98 -11.70
CA MET A 309 -8.55 -18.16 -12.01
C MET A 309 -10.05 -17.89 -11.78
N GLY A 310 -10.87 -18.20 -12.79
CA GLY A 310 -12.32 -18.00 -12.74
C GLY A 310 -12.80 -16.62 -13.21
N ARG A 311 -11.91 -15.67 -13.49
CA ARG A 311 -12.27 -14.41 -14.15
C ARG A 311 -12.30 -14.57 -15.67
N SER A 312 -13.16 -13.78 -16.32
CA SER A 312 -13.20 -13.69 -17.78
C SER A 312 -11.91 -13.07 -18.30
N LEU A 313 -11.41 -13.57 -19.42
CA LEU A 313 -10.27 -12.99 -20.12
C LEU A 313 -10.57 -11.56 -20.57
N GLU A 314 -9.56 -10.70 -20.52
CA GLU A 314 -9.65 -9.31 -20.98
C GLU A 314 -8.91 -9.15 -22.31
N PHE A 315 -9.60 -8.54 -23.29
CA PHE A 315 -9.07 -8.40 -24.64
C PHE A 315 -8.05 -7.25 -24.72
N SER A 316 -6.97 -7.47 -25.49
CA SER A 316 -5.89 -6.50 -25.64
C SER A 316 -6.22 -5.46 -26.73
N GLN A 317 -6.60 -4.23 -26.36
CA GLN A 317 -6.89 -3.14 -27.33
C GLN A 317 -6.11 -1.84 -27.14
N ASN A 318 -5.76 -1.46 -25.91
CA ASN A 318 -5.38 -0.08 -25.62
C ASN A 318 -3.87 0.20 -25.73
N TYR A 319 -3.02 -0.80 -25.48
CA TYR A 319 -1.57 -0.68 -25.55
C TYR A 319 -0.98 -1.88 -26.29
N MET A 320 0.03 -1.62 -27.11
CA MET A 320 0.75 -2.65 -27.86
C MET A 320 2.24 -2.33 -27.89
N ALA A 321 3.07 -3.29 -27.45
CA ALA A 321 4.53 -3.18 -27.51
C ALA A 321 5.15 -4.26 -28.42
N TRP A 322 4.42 -4.73 -29.44
CA TRP A 322 4.93 -5.67 -30.42
C TRP A 322 6.25 -5.21 -31.06
N GLY A 323 7.21 -6.13 -31.13
CA GLY A 323 8.40 -5.92 -31.94
C GLY A 323 8.06 -5.77 -33.42
N ASN A 324 8.99 -5.20 -34.20
CA ASN A 324 8.79 -5.00 -35.63
C ASN A 324 8.50 -6.33 -36.36
N GLY A 325 7.40 -6.38 -37.12
CA GLY A 325 6.97 -7.58 -37.85
C GLY A 325 6.22 -8.62 -37.01
N LEU A 326 5.78 -8.27 -35.80
CA LEU A 326 5.07 -9.14 -34.87
C LEU A 326 3.62 -8.67 -34.64
N PRO A 327 2.71 -9.57 -34.25
CA PRO A 327 2.89 -11.01 -34.08
C PRO A 327 3.09 -11.75 -35.42
N THR A 328 3.91 -12.80 -35.42
CA THR A 328 4.02 -13.70 -36.58
C THR A 328 2.77 -14.57 -36.71
N PRO A 329 2.28 -14.84 -37.94
CA PRO A 329 1.12 -15.69 -38.19
C PRO A 329 1.50 -17.18 -38.02
N SER A 330 1.73 -17.62 -36.79
CA SER A 330 1.93 -19.03 -36.46
C SER A 330 0.91 -19.46 -35.42
N SER A 331 0.15 -20.52 -35.72
CA SER A 331 -0.83 -21.10 -34.80
C SER A 331 -0.19 -21.69 -33.54
N SER A 332 1.10 -22.03 -33.59
CA SER A 332 1.84 -22.51 -32.43
C SER A 332 2.40 -21.39 -31.57
N ALA A 333 2.41 -20.14 -32.05
CA ALA A 333 2.96 -18.99 -31.34
C ALA A 333 1.87 -18.19 -30.62
N SER A 334 1.26 -18.83 -29.62
CA SER A 334 0.06 -18.38 -28.90
C SER A 334 0.33 -17.71 -27.55
N ALA A 335 1.59 -17.47 -27.18
CA ALA A 335 1.97 -16.83 -25.92
C ALA A 335 2.97 -15.70 -26.19
N VAL A 336 3.28 -14.88 -25.18
CA VAL A 336 4.18 -13.73 -25.34
C VAL A 336 5.22 -13.69 -24.22
N TRP A 337 6.43 -13.30 -24.61
CA TRP A 337 7.45 -12.81 -23.70
C TRP A 337 7.91 -11.41 -24.13
N ASN A 338 8.40 -10.63 -23.17
CA ASN A 338 9.20 -9.46 -23.44
C ASN A 338 10.63 -9.88 -23.78
N SER A 339 11.23 -9.29 -24.80
CA SER A 339 12.64 -9.49 -25.13
C SER A 339 13.36 -8.16 -25.29
N GLN A 340 14.52 -8.04 -24.66
CA GLN A 340 15.32 -6.81 -24.68
C GLN A 340 15.86 -6.52 -26.08
N LYS A 341 15.71 -5.26 -26.50
CA LYS A 341 16.28 -4.71 -27.72
C LYS A 341 16.84 -3.31 -27.44
N GLY A 342 18.17 -3.21 -27.36
CA GLY A 342 18.83 -1.99 -26.91
C GLY A 342 18.47 -1.65 -25.47
N ASN A 343 17.95 -0.44 -25.25
CA ASN A 343 17.60 0.06 -23.91
C ASN A 343 16.17 -0.25 -23.46
N GLY A 344 15.33 -0.87 -24.31
CA GLY A 344 13.95 -1.25 -23.99
C GLY A 344 13.68 -2.74 -24.23
N VAL A 345 12.41 -3.14 -24.09
CA VAL A 345 11.92 -4.47 -24.44
C VAL A 345 10.75 -4.35 -25.42
N ALA A 346 10.44 -5.43 -26.12
CA ALA A 346 9.28 -5.53 -26.99
C ALA A 346 8.64 -6.91 -26.87
N TRP A 347 7.36 -7.03 -27.21
CA TRP A 347 6.62 -8.29 -27.22
C TRP A 347 7.01 -9.14 -28.42
N TYR A 348 7.28 -10.42 -28.14
CA TYR A 348 7.48 -11.45 -29.15
C TYR A 348 6.53 -12.61 -28.89
N ASN A 349 5.79 -13.01 -29.93
CA ASN A 349 4.92 -14.18 -29.82
C ASN A 349 5.75 -15.47 -29.95
N ILE A 350 5.53 -16.38 -29.00
CA ILE A 350 6.22 -17.65 -28.82
C ILE A 350 5.20 -18.77 -28.58
N GLY A 351 5.65 -20.02 -28.60
CA GLY A 351 4.78 -21.13 -28.24
C GLY A 351 4.61 -21.30 -26.74
N ALA A 352 3.38 -21.52 -26.28
CA ALA A 352 3.05 -21.58 -24.86
C ALA A 352 3.76 -22.72 -24.09
N TYR A 353 4.18 -23.77 -24.81
CA TYR A 353 4.81 -24.98 -24.26
C TYR A 353 6.28 -25.16 -24.69
N VAL A 354 6.88 -24.15 -25.34
CA VAL A 354 8.25 -24.23 -25.84
C VAL A 354 9.01 -22.94 -25.51
N GLY A 355 10.32 -23.05 -25.27
CA GLY A 355 11.15 -21.92 -24.88
C GLY A 355 11.08 -21.64 -23.38
N GLY A 356 12.22 -21.77 -22.71
CA GLY A 356 12.38 -21.44 -21.29
C GLY A 356 12.73 -19.97 -21.12
N GLY A 357 12.13 -19.30 -20.14
CA GLY A 357 12.44 -17.91 -19.79
C GLY A 357 11.99 -17.60 -18.37
N GLY A 358 12.53 -16.52 -17.79
CA GLY A 358 11.97 -15.94 -16.57
C GLY A 358 10.54 -15.46 -16.80
N TYR A 359 9.88 -14.96 -15.76
CA TYR A 359 8.49 -14.50 -15.88
C TYR A 359 8.16 -13.45 -14.83
N VAL A 360 7.10 -12.69 -15.10
CA VAL A 360 6.61 -11.67 -14.17
C VAL A 360 5.17 -11.98 -13.80
N CYS A 361 4.91 -12.10 -12.50
CA CYS A 361 3.58 -12.34 -11.95
C CYS A 361 2.97 -11.04 -11.42
N GLU A 362 1.65 -11.02 -11.35
CA GLU A 362 0.83 -9.95 -10.80
C GLU A 362 -0.20 -10.51 -9.82
N THR A 363 -0.50 -9.72 -8.77
CA THR A 363 -1.64 -9.91 -7.88
C THR A 363 -2.11 -8.55 -7.35
N ILE A 364 -3.24 -8.51 -6.67
CA ILE A 364 -3.73 -7.29 -6.02
C ILE A 364 -3.10 -7.09 -4.64
N THR A 365 -3.01 -5.83 -4.18
CA THR A 365 -2.57 -5.51 -2.81
C THR A 365 -3.51 -6.08 -1.75
N CYS A 366 -2.97 -6.27 -0.55
CA CYS A 366 -3.74 -6.30 0.68
C CYS A 366 -4.22 -4.88 0.95
N ASP A 367 -5.52 -4.67 1.20
CA ASP A 367 -6.11 -3.37 1.52
C ASP A 367 -7.52 -3.52 2.12
N THR A 368 -8.30 -2.43 2.18
CA THR A 368 -9.65 -2.43 2.76
C THR A 368 -10.63 -3.28 1.95
N ASP A 369 -10.41 -3.46 0.64
CA ASP A 369 -11.23 -4.33 -0.19
C ASP A 369 -10.75 -5.78 -0.12
N ASN A 370 -9.42 -6.00 -0.08
CA ASN A 370 -8.80 -7.32 -0.10
C ASN A 370 -8.04 -7.66 1.20
N PHE A 371 -8.64 -8.48 2.06
CA PHE A 371 -7.97 -8.98 3.27
C PHE A 371 -7.05 -10.17 2.97
N CYS A 372 -5.77 -10.03 3.29
CA CYS A 372 -4.79 -11.09 3.06
C CYS A 372 -4.62 -12.01 4.28
N LYS A 373 -5.18 -13.22 4.21
CA LYS A 373 -5.06 -14.25 5.26
C LYS A 373 -3.64 -14.83 5.38
N ASN A 374 -2.86 -14.82 4.29
CA ASN A 374 -1.54 -15.47 4.20
C ASN A 374 -0.40 -14.54 3.76
N ALA A 375 -0.57 -13.21 3.81
CA ALA A 375 0.53 -12.29 3.52
C ALA A 375 1.62 -12.46 4.59
N LYS A 376 2.68 -13.21 4.29
CA LYS A 376 3.85 -13.28 5.17
C LYS A 376 4.33 -11.84 5.40
N ASN A 377 4.60 -11.46 6.64
CA ASN A 377 5.23 -10.20 6.98
C ASN A 377 6.74 -10.44 7.15
N ASN A 378 7.55 -9.43 6.83
CA ASN A 378 9.00 -9.41 7.10
C ASN A 378 9.28 -9.62 8.58
#